data_AF-A0A928WHE0-F1
#
_entry.id   AF-A0A928WHE0-F1
#
_cell.length_a   1.000
_cell.length_b   1.000
_cell.length_c   1.000
_cell.angle_alpha   90.00
_cell.angle_beta   90.00
_cell.angle_gamma   90.00
#
_symmetry.space_group_name_H-M   'P 1'
#
loop_
_entity.id
_entity.type
_entity.pdbx_description
1 polymer ?
#
loop_
_entity_poly.entity_id
_entity_poly.type
_entity_poly.pdbx_seq_one_letter_code
_entity_poly.pdbx_strand_id
1 'polypeptide(L)'
;MLIKAEGNVSKSIVSAGKTPQQQIQSARQLLLATPNPELLRIVSYLRICCSVMEIDYLQEATEKGDKPRETPYFISLLKSLFEYDPEWWQKCIVSVDGDLKSDDPIIAEILQPLEAICQKH
;
A
#
# COMPACT_ATOMS: atom_id res chain seq x y z
N MET A 1 -4.39 -14.80 47.76
CA MET A 1 -5.56 -14.47 46.91
C MET A 1 -5.01 -13.67 45.73
N LEU A 2 -5.00 -14.26 44.52
CA LEU A 2 -4.37 -13.67 43.34
C LEU A 2 -5.21 -12.51 42.80
N ILE A 3 -4.61 -11.32 42.70
CA ILE A 3 -5.17 -10.21 41.95
C ILE A 3 -4.77 -10.43 40.48
N LYS A 4 -5.73 -10.82 39.64
CA LYS A 4 -5.55 -10.87 38.19
C LYS A 4 -5.38 -9.43 37.68
N ALA A 5 -4.19 -9.14 37.17
CA ALA A 5 -3.96 -8.00 36.29
C ALA A 5 -4.44 -8.39 34.89
N GLU A 6 -5.65 -7.97 34.52
CA GLU A 6 -6.08 -8.04 33.13
C GLU A 6 -5.43 -6.89 32.36
N GLY A 7 -4.41 -7.24 31.59
CA GLY A 7 -3.73 -6.35 30.66
C GLY A 7 -4.70 -5.87 29.59
N ASN A 8 -5.14 -4.63 29.73
CA ASN A 8 -5.91 -3.93 28.74
C ASN A 8 -4.92 -3.33 27.72
N VAL A 9 -4.45 -4.18 26.80
CA VAL A 9 -3.55 -3.80 25.71
C VAL A 9 -4.33 -3.84 24.40
N SER A 10 -4.36 -2.68 23.73
CA SER A 10 -4.66 -2.51 22.29
C SER A 10 -6.11 -2.54 21.84
N LYS A 11 -6.93 -1.62 22.38
CA LYS A 11 -8.03 -1.01 21.63
C LYS A 11 -7.63 0.40 21.18
N SER A 12 -6.74 0.53 20.19
CA SER A 12 -6.58 1.84 19.51
C SER A 12 -5.74 1.84 18.22
N ILE A 13 -5.93 0.92 17.27
CA ILE A 13 -5.45 1.15 15.89
C ILE A 13 -6.36 0.46 14.85
N VAL A 14 -7.66 0.74 14.87
CA VAL A 14 -8.53 0.44 13.73
C VAL A 14 -9.40 1.66 13.49
N SER A 15 -8.92 2.58 12.65
CA SER A 15 -9.81 3.56 12.05
C SER A 15 -10.89 2.80 11.27
N ALA A 16 -12.16 3.02 11.59
CA ALA A 16 -13.36 2.48 10.97
C ALA A 16 -13.19 1.69 9.63
N GLY A 17 -13.18 0.35 9.73
CA GLY A 17 -14.12 -0.53 8.99
C GLY A 17 -14.02 -0.68 7.47
N LYS A 18 -12.82 -0.85 6.88
CA LYS A 18 -12.69 -1.37 5.51
C LYS A 18 -11.76 -2.58 5.44
N THR A 19 -12.21 -3.68 4.84
CA THR A 19 -11.36 -4.85 4.55
C THR A 19 -10.25 -4.48 3.57
N PRO A 20 -9.11 -5.21 3.54
CA PRO A 20 -8.06 -5.03 2.52
C PRO A 20 -8.60 -4.92 1.10
N GLN A 21 -9.51 -5.82 0.72
CA GLN A 21 -10.20 -5.79 -0.57
C GLN A 21 -11.00 -4.50 -0.82
N GLN A 22 -11.74 -4.00 0.17
CA GLN A 22 -12.46 -2.73 0.05
C GLN A 22 -11.51 -1.53 -0.07
N GLN A 23 -10.34 -1.60 0.56
CA GLN A 23 -9.30 -0.57 0.45
C GLN A 23 -8.69 -0.57 -0.95
N ILE A 24 -8.33 -1.74 -1.50
CA ILE A 24 -7.84 -1.87 -2.89
C ILE A 24 -8.90 -1.40 -3.89
N GLN A 25 -10.17 -1.78 -3.72
CA GLN A 25 -11.25 -1.29 -4.57
C GLN A 25 -11.39 0.24 -4.49
N SER A 26 -11.30 0.83 -3.29
CA SER A 26 -11.32 2.28 -3.12
C SER A 26 -10.11 2.94 -3.81
N ALA A 27 -8.94 2.31 -3.75
CA ALA A 27 -7.73 2.79 -4.43
C ALA A 27 -7.90 2.80 -5.95
N ARG A 28 -8.44 1.72 -6.54
CA ARG A 28 -8.75 1.63 -7.97
C ARG A 28 -9.70 2.75 -8.41
N GLN A 29 -10.78 2.97 -7.66
CA GLN A 29 -11.74 4.04 -7.95
C GLN A 29 -11.09 5.43 -7.89
N LEU A 30 -10.21 5.66 -6.91
CA LEU A 30 -9.48 6.92 -6.79
C LEU A 30 -8.50 7.10 -7.95
N LEU A 31 -7.81 6.03 -8.35
CA LEU A 31 -6.88 6.05 -9.47
C LEU A 31 -7.60 6.44 -10.77
N LEU A 32 -8.84 5.99 -10.97
CA LEU A 32 -9.66 6.30 -12.13
C LEU A 32 -10.37 7.68 -12.06
N ALA A 33 -10.34 8.38 -10.92
CA ALA A 33 -11.12 9.60 -10.71
C ALA A 33 -10.52 10.81 -11.45
N THR A 34 -11.02 11.11 -12.65
CA THR A 34 -10.47 12.09 -13.59
C THR A 34 -10.42 13.59 -13.22
N PRO A 35 -11.12 14.16 -12.22
CA PRO A 35 -10.87 15.56 -11.88
C PRO A 35 -9.53 15.76 -11.13
N ASN A 36 -8.91 14.70 -10.63
CA ASN A 36 -7.69 14.81 -9.82
C ASN A 36 -6.41 14.75 -10.67
N PRO A 37 -5.38 15.55 -10.34
CA PRO A 37 -4.06 15.46 -10.98
C PRO A 37 -3.51 14.03 -10.97
N GLU A 38 -2.89 13.60 -12.06
CA GLU A 38 -2.39 12.24 -12.24
C GLU A 38 -1.44 11.80 -11.13
N LEU A 39 -0.42 12.61 -10.82
CA LEU A 39 0.50 12.33 -9.71
C LEU A 39 -0.24 12.08 -8.39
N LEU A 40 -1.26 12.89 -8.08
CA LEU A 40 -2.02 12.74 -6.84
C LEU A 40 -2.80 11.42 -6.84
N ARG A 41 -3.46 11.07 -7.96
CA ARG A 41 -4.19 9.80 -8.10
C ARG A 41 -3.27 8.60 -7.90
N ILE A 42 -2.12 8.61 -8.56
CA ILE A 42 -1.12 7.54 -8.49
C ILE A 42 -0.55 7.44 -7.08
N VAL A 43 -0.09 8.54 -6.48
CA VAL A 43 0.50 8.51 -5.13
C VAL A 43 -0.51 8.06 -4.07
N SER A 44 -1.76 8.50 -4.16
CA SER A 44 -2.84 8.03 -3.28
C SER A 44 -3.13 6.53 -3.45
N TYR A 45 -3.16 6.05 -4.70
CA TYR A 45 -3.28 4.62 -4.99
C TYR A 45 -2.14 3.82 -4.37
N LEU A 46 -0.88 4.23 -4.62
CA LEU A 46 0.30 3.58 -4.05
C LEU A 46 0.24 3.55 -2.52
N ARG A 47 -0.13 4.66 -1.89
CA ARG A 47 -0.24 4.75 -0.43
C ARG A 47 -1.20 3.72 0.15
N ILE A 48 -2.39 3.59 -0.44
CA ILE A 48 -3.40 2.63 0.03
C ILE A 48 -2.91 1.21 -0.17
N CYS A 49 -2.37 0.88 -1.34
CA CYS A 49 -1.87 -0.47 -1.63
C CYS A 49 -0.70 -0.84 -0.71
N CYS A 50 0.21 0.10 -0.43
CA CYS A 50 1.28 -0.09 0.55
C CYS A 50 0.73 -0.34 1.95
N SER A 51 -0.31 0.37 2.38
CA SER A 51 -0.94 0.15 3.69
C SER A 51 -1.58 -1.23 3.79
N VAL A 52 -2.24 -1.70 2.73
CA VAL A 52 -2.79 -3.06 2.68
C VAL A 52 -1.67 -4.10 2.78
N MET A 53 -0.59 -3.91 2.04
CA MET A 53 0.56 -4.81 2.09
C MET A 53 1.25 -4.82 3.47
N GLU A 54 1.36 -3.67 4.13
CA GLU A 54 1.91 -3.57 5.48
C GLU A 54 1.03 -4.34 6.49
N ILE A 55 -0.30 -4.29 6.35
CA ILE A 55 -1.21 -5.07 7.19
C ILE A 55 -0.96 -6.57 7.00
N ASP A 56 -0.92 -7.04 5.75
CA ASP A 56 -0.64 -8.45 5.43
C ASP A 56 0.72 -8.89 6.00
N TYR A 57 1.76 -8.08 5.80
CA TYR A 57 3.10 -8.37 6.33
C TYR A 57 3.13 -8.42 7.86
N LEU A 58 2.47 -7.48 8.54
CA LEU A 58 2.42 -7.44 10.00
C LEU A 58 1.69 -8.66 10.58
N GLN A 59 0.63 -9.12 9.91
CA GLN A 59 -0.08 -10.35 10.31
C GLN A 59 0.85 -11.55 10.18
N GLU A 60 1.49 -11.74 9.03
CA GLU A 60 2.42 -12.85 8.80
C GLU A 60 3.64 -12.80 9.74
N ALA A 61 4.20 -11.61 9.98
CA ALA A 61 5.33 -11.44 10.88
C ALA A 61 4.94 -11.76 12.33
N THR A 62 3.74 -11.37 12.76
CA THR A 62 3.21 -11.71 14.09
C THR A 62 3.05 -13.22 14.25
N GLU A 63 2.55 -13.91 13.23
CA GLU A 63 2.41 -15.38 13.24
C GLU A 63 3.77 -16.10 13.30
N LYS A 64 4.80 -15.54 12.66
CA LYS A 64 6.16 -16.12 12.61
C LYS A 64 7.06 -15.66 13.76
N GLY A 65 6.64 -14.67 14.55
CA GLY A 65 7.46 -14.05 15.60
C GLY A 65 8.56 -13.13 15.07
N ASP A 66 8.45 -12.68 13.81
CA ASP A 66 9.39 -11.77 13.18
C ASP A 66 9.16 -10.32 13.63
N LYS A 67 10.23 -9.52 13.60
CA LYS A 67 10.12 -8.10 13.91
C LYS A 67 9.50 -7.33 12.72
N PRO A 68 8.63 -6.36 12.99
CA PRO A 68 8.10 -5.48 11.94
C PRO A 68 9.23 -4.67 11.30
N ARG A 69 9.03 -4.27 10.03
CA ARG A 69 9.97 -3.39 9.31
C ARG A 69 10.07 -2.03 10.02
N GLU A 70 11.27 -1.48 10.06
CA GLU A 70 11.52 -0.15 10.65
C GLU A 70 11.08 0.99 9.71
N THR A 71 11.21 0.81 8.40
CA THR A 71 10.81 1.81 7.40
C THR A 71 9.49 1.41 6.74
N PRO A 72 8.48 2.31 6.72
CA PRO A 72 7.23 2.06 6.00
C PRO A 72 7.49 1.82 4.51
N TYR A 73 6.82 0.83 3.95
CA TYR A 73 7.00 0.42 2.58
C TYR A 73 6.71 1.56 1.60
N PHE A 74 5.68 2.35 1.87
CA PHE A 74 5.31 3.50 1.04
C PHE A 74 6.45 4.51 0.89
N ILE A 75 7.19 4.79 1.97
CA ILE A 75 8.31 5.75 1.95
C ILE A 75 9.48 5.16 1.15
N SER A 76 9.80 3.88 1.37
CA SER A 76 10.85 3.20 0.61
C SER A 76 10.55 3.14 -0.89
N LEU A 77 9.28 2.89 -1.25
CA LEU A 77 8.81 2.85 -2.63
C LEU A 77 8.93 4.22 -3.29
N LEU A 78 8.35 5.26 -2.69
CA LEU A 78 8.43 6.62 -3.24
C LEU A 78 9.88 7.08 -3.39
N LYS A 79 10.73 6.80 -2.39
CA LYS A 79 12.15 7.12 -2.47
C LYS A 79 12.80 6.45 -3.70
N SER A 80 12.57 5.15 -3.90
CA SER A 80 13.13 4.40 -5.03
C SER A 80 12.67 4.96 -6.38
N LEU A 81 11.38 5.31 -6.49
CA LEU A 81 10.81 5.93 -7.69
C LEU A 81 11.43 7.31 -7.97
N PHE A 82 11.52 8.17 -6.95
CA PHE A 82 12.10 9.51 -7.09
C PHE A 82 13.61 9.52 -7.34
N GLU A 83 14.35 8.58 -6.75
CA GLU A 83 15.79 8.43 -6.99
C GLU A 83 16.09 7.96 -8.41
N TYR A 84 15.21 7.14 -8.98
CA TYR A 84 15.32 6.70 -10.37
C TYR A 84 14.93 7.80 -11.36
N ASP A 85 13.76 8.41 -11.17
CA ASP A 85 13.23 9.44 -12.07
C ASP A 85 12.31 10.41 -11.29
N PRO A 86 12.66 11.71 -11.17
CA PRO A 86 11.82 12.69 -10.50
C PRO A 86 10.44 12.90 -11.12
N GLU A 87 10.20 12.47 -12.36
CA GLU A 87 8.91 12.54 -13.06
C GLU A 87 8.34 11.15 -13.39
N TRP A 88 8.75 10.11 -12.66
CA TRP A 88 8.39 8.70 -12.87
C TRP A 88 6.90 8.44 -13.15
N TRP A 89 6.00 9.21 -12.54
CA TRP A 89 4.55 9.03 -12.68
C TRP A 89 4.06 9.29 -14.11
N GLN A 90 4.78 10.09 -14.90
CA GLN A 90 4.45 10.34 -16.31
C GLN A 90 4.68 9.10 -17.19
N LYS A 91 5.46 8.14 -16.70
CA LYS A 91 5.72 6.85 -17.35
C LYS A 91 4.78 5.76 -16.87
N CYS A 92 3.84 6.08 -15.99
CA CYS A 92 2.82 5.14 -15.54
C CYS A 92 1.62 5.15 -16.50
N ILE A 93 1.01 3.99 -16.65
CA ILE A 93 -0.21 3.77 -17.42
C ILE A 93 -1.25 3.21 -16.47
N VAL A 94 -2.42 3.86 -16.43
CA VAL A 94 -3.58 3.40 -15.67
C VAL A 94 -4.49 2.61 -16.60
N SER A 95 -4.73 1.33 -16.27
CA SER A 95 -5.69 0.49 -17.01
C SER A 95 -7.13 0.92 -16.75
N VAL A 96 -8.05 0.47 -17.61
CA VAL A 96 -9.50 0.69 -17.42
C VAL A 96 -10.04 0.04 -16.15
N ASP A 97 -9.36 -1.01 -15.67
CA ASP A 97 -9.72 -1.74 -14.45
C ASP A 97 -9.11 -1.12 -13.18
N GLY A 98 -8.36 -0.02 -13.32
CA GLY A 98 -7.74 0.69 -12.20
C GLY A 98 -6.44 0.06 -11.72
N ASP A 99 -5.72 -0.65 -12.59
CA ASP A 99 -4.37 -1.12 -12.30
C ASP A 99 -3.33 -0.12 -12.81
N LEU A 100 -2.21 -0.01 -12.09
CA LEU A 100 -1.09 0.86 -12.42
C LEU A 100 0.05 0.02 -13.00
N LYS A 101 0.51 0.35 -14.20
CA LYS A 101 1.67 -0.26 -14.86
C LYS A 101 2.64 0.81 -15.34
N SER A 102 3.80 0.41 -15.84
CA SER A 102 4.73 1.31 -16.54
C SER A 102 5.39 0.60 -17.71
N ASP A 103 5.63 1.34 -18.79
CA ASP A 103 6.44 0.87 -19.92
C ASP A 103 7.95 1.05 -19.66
N ASP A 104 8.32 1.79 -18.61
CA ASP A 104 9.69 1.86 -18.13
C ASP A 104 9.98 0.61 -17.28
N PRO A 105 10.94 -0.24 -17.68
CA PRO A 105 11.15 -1.54 -17.04
C PRO A 105 11.60 -1.41 -15.58
N ILE A 106 12.32 -0.34 -15.21
CA ILE A 106 12.79 -0.14 -13.84
C ILE A 106 11.63 0.31 -12.95
N ILE A 107 10.77 1.21 -13.45
CA ILE A 107 9.55 1.59 -12.71
C ILE A 107 8.62 0.39 -12.56
N ALA A 108 8.45 -0.42 -13.61
CA ALA A 108 7.65 -1.65 -13.54
C ALA A 108 8.18 -2.63 -12.48
N GLU A 109 9.51 -2.82 -12.41
CA GLU A 109 10.13 -3.65 -11.37
C GLU A 109 9.89 -3.09 -9.96
N ILE A 110 10.04 -1.78 -9.76
CA ILE A 110 9.78 -1.12 -8.48
C ILE A 110 8.31 -1.28 -8.05
N LEU A 111 7.36 -1.25 -9.00
CA LEU A 111 5.93 -1.38 -8.75
C LEU A 111 5.46 -2.83 -8.58
N GLN A 112 6.20 -3.82 -9.07
CA GLN A 112 5.81 -5.23 -9.09
C GLN A 112 5.25 -5.77 -7.75
N PRO A 113 5.84 -5.47 -6.57
CA PRO A 113 5.31 -6.01 -5.32
C PRO A 113 3.89 -5.50 -4.99
N LEU A 114 3.54 -4.29 -5.46
CA LEU A 114 2.19 -3.76 -5.29
C LEU A 114 1.19 -4.42 -6.24
N GLU A 115 1.59 -4.74 -7.47
CA GLU A 115 0.73 -5.45 -8.41
C GLU A 115 0.27 -6.79 -7.83
N ALA A 116 1.18 -7.54 -7.20
CA ALA A 116 0.86 -8.82 -6.55
C ALA A 116 -0.19 -8.66 -5.43
N ILE A 117 -0.09 -7.58 -4.64
CA ILE A 117 -1.06 -7.29 -3.57
C ILE A 117 -2.41 -6.88 -4.14
N CYS A 118 -2.43 -6.09 -5.21
CA CYS A 118 -3.67 -5.68 -5.87
C CYS A 118 -4.37 -6.82 -6.62
N GLN A 119 -3.65 -7.88 -6.96
CA GLN A 119 -4.21 -9.11 -7.54
C GLN A 119 -4.71 -10.09 -6.48
N LYS A 120 -4.08 -10.10 -5.30
CA LYS A 120 -4.49 -10.93 -4.15
C LYS A 120 -5.85 -10.50 -3.57
N HIS A 121 -6.20 -9.22 -3.67
CA HIS A 121 -7.37 -8.58 -3.05
C HIS A 121 -8.30 -7.94 -4.08
#